data_AF-A0A1W2F2J6-F1
#
_entry.id   AF-A0A1W2F2J6-F1
#
_cell.length_a   1.000
_cell.length_b   1.000
_cell.length_c   1.000
_cell.angle_alpha   90.00
_cell.angle_beta   90.00
_cell.angle_gamma   90.00
#
_symmetry.space_group_name_H-M   'P 1'
#
loop_
_entity.id
_entity.type
_entity.pdbx_description
1 polymer ?
#
loop_
_entity_poly.entity_id
_entity_poly.type
_entity_poly.pdbx_seq_one_letter_code
_entity_poly.pdbx_strand_id
1 'polypeptide(L)'
;MTSYLKLKNTYCLLIACVLMWTGCKKDNNSGFMVNADVQLSTFSINGVPAEINQQTGEVLVNLPFGTDVTALTPLLQLPEGANVTPALGKAINFTGALACRITNGNLYKDYSVKVHIIPPLISFSINGVKGTIDHENKQISLILPDGTSLTNLTPTLELQPGIQVAPASGLAQDFSKTIAYTLSKGTLTAVYQVNVISNSNSEYAFIGLAATRADISNPDEKAAANWFFSNYPTADYVSFQAIEGGQRLSNYKVMWWHFDDDQNLPAATLSSKVTTAIKAYRTSGGGLLLTTYATRYVEALGLVPAGKGPNNVFGDFGPTAGFIETNNHWGISFRTRENHPIFQGLETYEPGKAWLLQKGTFRKNHTAWWFVNEWGGYGNGAGWREQTGGVNLASENWDDNLDGRVGIAEWPSTTGAGNVVIIAFGAYDWHSEPIAGGGSNLYLSNIQKLTKNSIDYLKK
;
A
#
# COMPACT_ATOMS: atom_id res chain seq x y z
N MET A 1 -87.38 0.72 -42.84
CA MET A 1 -86.60 -0.16 -43.75
C MET A 1 -85.24 -0.45 -43.11
N THR A 2 -85.26 -1.00 -41.89
CA THR A 2 -84.13 -0.98 -40.92
C THR A 2 -83.78 -2.37 -40.36
N SER A 3 -84.43 -3.44 -40.82
CA SER A 3 -84.15 -4.81 -40.35
C SER A 3 -83.23 -5.63 -41.27
N TYR A 4 -83.05 -5.25 -42.55
CA TYR A 4 -82.27 -6.04 -43.50
C TYR A 4 -80.74 -5.80 -43.47
N LEU A 5 -80.26 -4.66 -42.93
CA LEU A 5 -78.81 -4.40 -42.79
C LEU A 5 -78.17 -5.07 -41.57
N LYS A 6 -78.93 -5.38 -40.51
CA LYS A 6 -78.37 -6.02 -39.30
C LYS A 6 -78.07 -7.51 -39.49
N LEU A 7 -78.80 -8.20 -40.37
CA LEU A 7 -78.62 -9.64 -40.58
C LEU A 7 -77.37 -9.97 -41.41
N LYS A 8 -76.96 -9.08 -42.33
CA LYS A 8 -75.80 -9.30 -43.22
C LYS A 8 -74.46 -9.16 -42.48
N ASN A 9 -74.35 -8.23 -41.53
CA ASN A 9 -73.14 -8.05 -40.71
C ASN A 9 -72.93 -9.19 -39.70
N THR A 10 -74.00 -9.79 -39.18
CA THR A 10 -73.90 -10.93 -38.25
C THR A 10 -73.49 -12.22 -38.98
N TYR A 11 -73.94 -12.43 -40.22
CA TYR A 11 -73.51 -13.57 -41.03
C TYR A 11 -72.04 -13.45 -41.50
N CYS A 12 -71.55 -12.25 -41.81
CA CYS A 12 -70.13 -12.05 -42.14
C CYS A 12 -69.19 -12.23 -40.93
N LEU A 13 -69.63 -11.89 -39.72
CA LEU A 13 -68.84 -12.12 -38.50
C LEU A 13 -68.75 -13.62 -38.13
N LEU A 14 -69.84 -14.37 -38.34
CA LEU A 14 -69.87 -15.82 -38.08
C LEU A 14 -69.02 -16.62 -39.09
N ILE A 15 -68.95 -16.19 -40.35
CA ILE A 15 -68.07 -16.82 -41.35
C ILE A 15 -66.59 -16.48 -41.09
N ALA A 16 -66.28 -15.29 -40.58
CA ALA A 16 -64.92 -14.92 -40.17
C ALA A 16 -64.44 -15.67 -38.90
N CYS A 17 -65.34 -16.01 -37.97
CA CYS A 17 -64.99 -16.83 -36.80
C CYS A 17 -64.79 -18.32 -37.13
N VAL A 18 -65.44 -18.86 -38.18
CA VAL A 18 -65.25 -20.26 -38.61
C VAL A 18 -63.95 -20.43 -39.41
N LEU A 19 -63.42 -19.38 -40.04
CA LEU A 19 -62.13 -19.42 -40.73
C LEU A 19 -60.90 -19.30 -39.81
N MET A 20 -61.07 -19.06 -38.50
CA MET A 20 -59.97 -19.11 -37.52
C MET A 20 -59.72 -20.52 -36.95
N TRP A 21 -60.42 -21.54 -37.47
CA TRP A 21 -60.23 -22.96 -37.09
C TRP A 21 -59.41 -23.75 -38.11
N THR A 22 -58.64 -23.10 -38.98
CA THR A 22 -57.40 -23.70 -39.50
C THR A 22 -56.25 -23.41 -38.53
N GLY A 23 -56.49 -23.69 -37.24
CA GLY A 23 -55.40 -23.87 -36.29
C GLY A 23 -54.61 -25.08 -36.74
N CYS A 24 -53.30 -24.88 -36.89
CA CYS A 24 -52.33 -25.87 -37.34
C CYS A 24 -52.74 -27.29 -36.94
N LYS A 25 -52.81 -28.21 -37.91
CA LYS A 25 -52.63 -29.63 -37.58
C LYS A 25 -51.42 -29.68 -36.67
N LYS A 26 -51.64 -30.09 -35.42
CA LYS A 26 -50.55 -30.41 -34.51
C LYS A 26 -49.92 -31.63 -35.14
N ASP A 27 -48.94 -31.39 -36.01
CA ASP A 27 -48.04 -32.41 -36.48
C ASP A 27 -47.38 -32.94 -35.21
N ASN A 28 -47.94 -34.03 -34.68
CA ASN A 28 -47.26 -34.86 -33.69
C ASN A 28 -46.13 -35.54 -34.46
N ASN A 29 -45.08 -34.77 -34.77
CA ASN A 29 -43.83 -35.30 -35.23
C ASN A 29 -43.23 -36.03 -34.02
N SER A 30 -43.62 -37.29 -33.87
CA SER A 30 -43.24 -38.18 -32.77
C SER A 30 -41.73 -38.48 -32.71
N GLY A 31 -40.94 -37.88 -33.60
CA GLY A 31 -39.48 -37.95 -33.61
C GLY A 31 -38.76 -36.80 -32.89
N PHE A 32 -39.46 -35.75 -32.40
CA PHE A 32 -38.80 -34.63 -31.71
C PHE A 32 -38.69 -34.92 -30.21
N MET A 33 -37.51 -35.31 -29.76
CA MET A 33 -37.20 -35.51 -28.35
C MET A 33 -37.01 -34.15 -27.67
N VAL A 34 -37.70 -33.95 -26.53
CA VAL A 34 -37.66 -32.69 -25.76
C VAL A 34 -37.07 -32.86 -24.35
N ASN A 35 -36.78 -34.10 -23.97
CA ASN A 35 -36.34 -34.49 -22.62
C ASN A 35 -35.15 -35.47 -22.64
N ALA A 36 -34.39 -35.51 -23.74
CA ALA A 36 -33.16 -36.30 -23.82
C ALA A 36 -32.03 -35.59 -23.05
N ASP A 37 -31.24 -36.34 -22.27
CA ASP A 37 -30.09 -35.78 -21.57
C ASP A 37 -28.87 -35.69 -22.51
N VAL A 38 -28.21 -34.54 -22.45
CA VAL A 38 -27.00 -34.18 -23.23
C VAL A 38 -25.89 -33.66 -22.32
N GLN A 39 -26.03 -33.80 -21.00
CA GLN A 39 -25.02 -33.38 -20.06
C GLN A 39 -23.90 -34.41 -19.92
N LEU A 40 -22.67 -33.94 -20.02
CA LEU A 40 -21.46 -34.71 -19.72
C LEU A 40 -21.34 -34.88 -18.20
N SER A 41 -21.48 -36.12 -17.71
CA SER A 41 -21.46 -36.40 -16.27
C SER A 41 -20.05 -36.58 -15.72
N THR A 42 -19.17 -37.25 -16.46
CA THR A 42 -17.77 -37.45 -16.08
C THR A 42 -16.84 -37.23 -17.28
N PHE A 43 -15.67 -36.69 -16.99
CA PHE A 43 -14.56 -36.58 -17.91
C PHE A 43 -13.27 -36.72 -17.10
N SER A 44 -12.31 -37.50 -17.58
CA SER A 44 -11.01 -37.66 -16.94
C SER A 44 -9.93 -37.96 -17.96
N ILE A 45 -8.69 -37.59 -17.65
CA ILE A 45 -7.50 -37.95 -18.44
C ILE A 45 -6.47 -38.51 -17.48
N ASN A 46 -5.86 -39.66 -17.81
CA ASN A 46 -4.87 -40.34 -16.97
C ASN A 46 -5.36 -40.56 -15.52
N GLY A 47 -6.66 -40.83 -15.34
CA GLY A 47 -7.29 -41.00 -14.03
C GLY A 47 -7.55 -39.71 -13.24
N VAL A 48 -7.18 -38.54 -13.76
CA VAL A 48 -7.45 -37.24 -13.14
C VAL A 48 -8.83 -36.74 -13.59
N PRO A 49 -9.79 -36.54 -12.67
CA PRO A 49 -11.11 -36.03 -13.02
C PRO A 49 -11.07 -34.57 -13.46
N ALA A 50 -11.98 -34.20 -14.35
CA ALA A 50 -12.18 -32.84 -14.81
C ALA A 50 -13.15 -32.06 -13.92
N GLU A 51 -12.97 -30.75 -13.87
CA GLU A 51 -13.99 -29.81 -13.42
C GLU A 51 -14.90 -29.47 -14.60
N ILE A 52 -16.21 -29.70 -14.45
CA ILE A 52 -17.19 -29.52 -15.53
C ILE A 52 -18.18 -28.42 -15.14
N ASN A 53 -18.18 -27.32 -15.89
CA ASN A 53 -19.18 -26.27 -15.75
C ASN A 53 -20.34 -26.52 -16.71
N GLN A 54 -21.48 -26.97 -16.16
CA GLN A 54 -22.66 -27.26 -16.98
C GLN A 54 -23.34 -26.02 -17.56
N GLN A 55 -23.11 -24.82 -17.04
CA GLN A 55 -23.73 -23.61 -17.59
C GLN A 55 -22.97 -23.10 -18.81
N THR A 56 -21.63 -23.11 -18.74
CA THR A 56 -20.78 -22.57 -19.81
C THR A 56 -20.32 -23.63 -20.81
N GLY A 57 -20.37 -24.91 -20.45
CA GLY A 57 -19.80 -26.01 -21.24
C GLY A 57 -18.27 -26.13 -21.09
N GLU A 58 -17.64 -25.41 -20.17
CA GLU A 58 -16.20 -25.56 -19.96
C GLU A 58 -15.87 -26.84 -19.17
N VAL A 59 -14.81 -27.52 -19.61
CA VAL A 59 -14.26 -28.73 -18.98
C VAL A 59 -12.76 -28.51 -18.78
N LEU A 60 -12.30 -28.46 -17.53
CA LEU A 60 -10.90 -28.22 -17.19
C LEU A 60 -10.27 -29.47 -16.57
N VAL A 61 -9.16 -29.95 -17.12
CA VAL A 61 -8.37 -31.05 -16.53
C VAL A 61 -7.01 -30.51 -16.10
N ASN A 62 -6.73 -30.55 -14.80
CA ASN A 62 -5.47 -30.10 -14.22
C ASN A 62 -4.48 -31.28 -14.12
N LEU A 63 -3.55 -31.39 -15.06
CA LEU A 63 -2.58 -32.49 -15.13
C LEU A 63 -1.23 -32.10 -14.50
N PRO A 64 -0.49 -33.04 -13.90
CA PRO A 64 0.78 -32.74 -13.24
C PRO A 64 1.86 -32.31 -14.24
N PHE A 65 2.88 -31.61 -13.73
CA PHE A 65 4.04 -31.24 -14.52
C PHE A 65 4.68 -32.44 -15.22
N GLY A 66 5.07 -32.21 -16.47
CA GLY A 66 5.68 -33.20 -17.35
C GLY A 66 4.72 -34.13 -18.06
N THR A 67 3.41 -33.92 -17.96
CA THR A 67 2.43 -34.63 -18.79
C THR A 67 2.53 -34.17 -20.24
N ASP A 68 2.78 -35.08 -21.17
CA ASP A 68 2.70 -34.80 -22.60
C ASP A 68 1.23 -34.67 -23.03
N VAL A 69 0.86 -33.48 -23.49
CA VAL A 69 -0.53 -33.16 -23.88
C VAL A 69 -0.81 -33.41 -25.36
N THR A 70 0.17 -33.86 -26.14
CA THR A 70 0.02 -34.04 -27.59
C THR A 70 -0.74 -35.32 -27.96
N ALA A 71 -0.84 -36.28 -27.03
CA ALA A 71 -1.47 -37.57 -27.27
C ALA A 71 -2.10 -38.15 -25.99
N LEU A 72 -3.22 -37.58 -25.54
CA LEU A 72 -3.96 -38.02 -24.35
C LEU A 72 -5.25 -38.74 -24.73
N THR A 73 -5.60 -39.80 -23.99
CA THR A 73 -6.86 -40.54 -24.20
C THR A 73 -7.83 -40.21 -23.05
N PRO A 74 -8.87 -39.40 -23.29
CA PRO A 74 -9.86 -39.09 -22.27
C PRO A 74 -10.84 -40.24 -22.05
N LEU A 75 -11.32 -40.37 -20.81
CA LEU A 75 -12.40 -41.26 -20.41
C LEU A 75 -13.60 -40.42 -20.01
N LEU A 76 -14.77 -40.77 -20.53
CA LEU A 76 -16.02 -40.07 -20.26
C LEU A 76 -17.19 -41.03 -20.14
N GLN A 77 -18.22 -40.60 -19.41
CA GLN A 77 -19.51 -41.27 -19.37
C GLN A 77 -20.55 -40.40 -20.06
N LEU A 78 -21.23 -40.99 -21.04
CA LEU A 78 -22.31 -40.34 -21.78
C LEU A 78 -23.67 -40.76 -21.21
N PRO A 79 -24.69 -39.89 -21.28
CA PRO A 79 -26.07 -40.29 -21.05
C PRO A 79 -26.49 -41.44 -21.98
N GLU A 80 -27.48 -42.23 -21.55
CA GLU A 80 -28.00 -43.32 -22.37
C GLU A 80 -28.53 -42.80 -23.73
N GLY A 81 -28.12 -43.45 -24.82
CA GLY A 81 -28.47 -43.05 -26.19
C GLY A 81 -27.70 -41.85 -26.76
N ALA A 82 -26.88 -41.17 -25.96
CA ALA A 82 -26.09 -40.03 -26.42
C ALA A 82 -24.79 -40.45 -27.13
N ASN A 83 -24.32 -39.61 -28.05
CA ASN A 83 -23.03 -39.75 -28.75
C ASN A 83 -22.20 -38.48 -28.61
N VAL A 84 -20.86 -38.61 -28.64
CA VAL A 84 -19.91 -37.48 -28.63
C VAL A 84 -19.23 -37.31 -29.98
N THR A 85 -19.12 -36.06 -30.45
CA THR A 85 -18.36 -35.70 -31.66
C THR A 85 -17.33 -34.61 -31.34
N PRO A 86 -16.04 -34.78 -31.69
CA PRO A 86 -15.43 -35.97 -32.28
C PRO A 86 -15.45 -37.16 -31.30
N ALA A 87 -15.31 -38.38 -31.81
CA ALA A 87 -15.22 -39.56 -30.95
C ALA A 87 -13.93 -39.49 -30.10
N LEU A 88 -14.04 -39.66 -28.78
CA LEU A 88 -12.97 -39.38 -27.82
C LEU A 88 -12.19 -40.62 -27.32
N GLY A 89 -12.36 -41.79 -27.93
CA GLY A 89 -11.73 -43.05 -27.51
C GLY A 89 -10.32 -43.32 -28.07
N LYS A 90 -9.60 -42.30 -28.53
CA LYS A 90 -8.25 -42.39 -29.10
C LYS A 90 -7.36 -41.28 -28.55
N ALA A 91 -6.06 -41.35 -28.79
CA ALA A 91 -5.13 -40.28 -28.46
C ALA A 91 -5.48 -38.99 -29.20
N ILE A 92 -5.65 -37.91 -28.44
CA ILE A 92 -6.00 -36.56 -28.92
C ILE A 92 -4.98 -35.56 -28.41
N ASN A 93 -4.70 -34.54 -29.23
CA ASN A 93 -3.84 -33.43 -28.88
C ASN A 93 -4.62 -32.32 -28.15
N PHE A 94 -4.20 -32.00 -26.92
CA PHE A 94 -4.76 -30.95 -26.06
C PHE A 94 -3.81 -29.76 -25.87
N THR A 95 -2.91 -29.51 -26.83
CA THR A 95 -2.12 -28.26 -26.87
C THR A 95 -3.00 -27.01 -27.00
N GLY A 96 -4.23 -27.17 -27.47
CA GLY A 96 -5.29 -26.15 -27.44
C GLY A 96 -6.58 -26.70 -26.87
N ALA A 97 -7.61 -25.86 -26.84
CA ALA A 97 -8.95 -26.29 -26.42
C ALA A 97 -9.56 -27.25 -27.46
N LEU A 98 -10.12 -28.36 -26.97
CA LEU A 98 -10.86 -29.32 -27.79
C LEU A 98 -12.36 -29.02 -27.67
N ALA A 99 -13.01 -28.67 -28.77
CA ALA A 99 -14.47 -28.60 -28.83
C ALA A 99 -15.05 -30.01 -29.00
N CYS A 100 -16.05 -30.37 -28.19
CA CYS A 100 -16.82 -31.58 -28.38
C CYS A 100 -18.32 -31.33 -28.19
N ARG A 101 -19.15 -32.09 -28.91
CA ARG A 101 -20.60 -31.99 -28.88
C ARG A 101 -21.19 -33.30 -28.41
N ILE A 102 -22.01 -33.25 -27.36
CA ILE A 102 -22.86 -34.37 -26.95
C ILE A 102 -24.20 -34.21 -27.64
N THR A 103 -24.65 -35.24 -28.36
CA THR A 103 -25.93 -35.25 -29.09
C THR A 103 -26.77 -36.44 -28.65
N ASN A 104 -28.04 -36.21 -28.34
CA ASN A 104 -29.02 -37.24 -28.00
C ASN A 104 -30.33 -36.95 -28.73
N GLY A 105 -30.62 -37.73 -29.78
CA GLY A 105 -31.67 -37.40 -30.74
C GLY A 105 -31.42 -36.07 -31.44
N ASN A 106 -32.35 -35.13 -31.33
CA ASN A 106 -32.28 -33.77 -31.88
C ASN A 106 -31.75 -32.72 -30.87
N LEU A 107 -31.44 -33.12 -29.64
CA LEU A 107 -30.86 -32.23 -28.63
C LEU A 107 -29.34 -32.36 -28.63
N TYR A 108 -28.65 -31.27 -28.35
CA TYR A 108 -27.20 -31.26 -28.23
C TYR A 108 -26.70 -30.26 -27.19
N LYS A 109 -25.47 -30.47 -26.74
CA LYS A 109 -24.72 -29.51 -25.93
C LYS A 109 -23.25 -29.52 -26.32
N ASP A 110 -22.70 -28.31 -26.45
CA ASP A 110 -21.30 -28.10 -26.77
C ASP A 110 -20.47 -27.93 -25.50
N TYR A 111 -19.29 -28.51 -25.52
CA TYR A 111 -18.28 -28.42 -24.48
C TYR A 111 -16.93 -28.00 -25.05
N SER A 112 -16.15 -27.28 -24.24
CA SER A 112 -14.77 -26.92 -24.53
C SER A 112 -13.85 -27.51 -23.47
N VAL A 113 -13.07 -28.51 -23.86
CA VAL A 113 -12.12 -29.20 -22.99
C VAL A 113 -10.76 -28.51 -23.07
N LYS A 114 -10.25 -28.07 -21.92
CA LYS A 114 -8.92 -27.49 -21.76
C LYS A 114 -8.10 -28.33 -20.79
N VAL A 115 -6.85 -28.61 -21.16
CA VAL A 115 -5.87 -29.21 -20.25
C VAL A 115 -4.97 -28.11 -19.72
N HIS A 116 -4.82 -28.06 -18.41
CA HIS A 116 -3.90 -27.14 -17.74
C HIS A 116 -2.82 -27.95 -17.03
N ILE A 117 -1.55 -27.63 -17.31
CA ILE A 117 -0.42 -28.25 -16.61
C ILE A 117 -0.16 -27.47 -15.33
N ILE A 118 -0.38 -28.14 -14.19
CA ILE A 118 -0.08 -27.56 -12.89
C ILE A 118 1.45 -27.39 -12.76
N PRO A 119 1.94 -26.22 -12.34
CA PRO A 119 3.37 -25.97 -12.12
C PRO A 119 4.02 -26.95 -11.13
N PRO A 120 5.32 -27.28 -11.29
CA PRO A 120 6.02 -28.24 -10.44
C PRO A 120 6.36 -27.71 -9.03
N LEU A 121 6.39 -26.38 -8.87
CA LEU A 121 6.63 -25.70 -7.60
C LEU A 121 5.29 -25.35 -6.96
N ILE A 122 5.12 -25.66 -5.68
CA ILE A 122 3.91 -25.33 -4.90
C ILE A 122 4.17 -24.11 -4.01
N SER A 123 5.28 -24.11 -3.26
CA SER A 123 5.64 -23.00 -2.38
C SER A 123 7.15 -22.82 -2.22
N PHE A 124 7.56 -21.60 -1.89
CA PHE A 124 8.94 -21.23 -1.56
C PHE A 124 8.91 -20.33 -0.32
N SER A 125 9.79 -20.58 0.65
CA SER A 125 9.91 -19.74 1.85
C SER A 125 11.34 -19.73 2.39
N ILE A 126 11.71 -18.65 3.09
CA ILE A 126 12.96 -18.56 3.86
C ILE A 126 12.59 -18.02 5.25
N ASN A 127 13.11 -18.62 6.31
CA ASN A 127 12.85 -18.21 7.70
C ASN A 127 11.35 -18.05 8.03
N GLY A 128 10.49 -18.90 7.43
CA GLY A 128 9.04 -18.85 7.60
C GLY A 128 8.32 -17.77 6.77
N VAL A 129 9.04 -16.88 6.08
CA VAL A 129 8.44 -15.89 5.18
C VAL A 129 8.20 -16.52 3.81
N LYS A 130 6.95 -16.47 3.33
CA LYS A 130 6.55 -17.03 2.03
C LYS A 130 6.90 -16.09 0.88
N GLY A 131 7.47 -16.65 -0.19
CA GLY A 131 7.74 -15.94 -1.43
C GLY A 131 6.51 -15.85 -2.32
N THR A 132 6.44 -14.79 -3.13
CA THR A 132 5.49 -14.66 -4.23
C THR A 132 6.04 -15.41 -5.44
N ILE A 133 5.26 -16.34 -5.99
CA ILE A 133 5.66 -17.15 -7.15
C ILE A 133 4.86 -16.70 -8.37
N ASP A 134 5.58 -16.28 -9.40
CA ASP A 134 5.04 -16.07 -10.74
C ASP A 134 5.37 -17.31 -11.58
N HIS A 135 4.36 -18.16 -11.76
CA HIS A 135 4.51 -19.37 -12.55
C HIS A 135 4.60 -19.11 -14.05
N GLU A 136 4.14 -17.97 -14.56
CA GLU A 136 4.20 -17.66 -15.99
C GLU A 136 5.63 -17.25 -16.37
N ASN A 137 6.17 -16.24 -15.68
CA ASN A 137 7.51 -15.70 -15.89
C ASN A 137 8.62 -16.48 -15.16
N LYS A 138 8.24 -17.50 -14.38
CA LYS A 138 9.16 -18.34 -13.58
C LYS A 138 10.03 -17.50 -12.64
N GLN A 139 9.40 -16.54 -11.95
CA GLN A 139 10.06 -15.66 -10.97
C GLN A 139 9.56 -15.97 -9.56
N ILE A 140 10.44 -15.84 -8.58
CA ILE A 140 10.11 -15.92 -7.17
C ILE A 140 10.67 -14.67 -6.51
N SER A 141 9.82 -13.90 -5.84
CA SER A 141 10.23 -12.71 -5.09
C SER A 141 9.97 -12.90 -3.61
N LEU A 142 10.95 -12.59 -2.77
CA LEU A 142 10.83 -12.67 -1.32
C LEU A 142 11.40 -11.41 -0.65
N ILE A 143 10.67 -10.86 0.30
CA ILE A 143 11.12 -9.76 1.16
C ILE A 143 11.33 -10.31 2.56
N LEU A 144 12.57 -10.35 3.02
CA LEU A 144 12.93 -10.71 4.39
C LEU A 144 12.99 -9.46 5.27
N PRO A 145 12.86 -9.60 6.61
CA PRO A 145 12.97 -8.47 7.53
C PRO A 145 14.26 -7.68 7.33
N ASP A 146 14.21 -6.38 7.60
CA ASP A 146 15.34 -5.47 7.39
C ASP A 146 16.58 -5.91 8.17
N GLY A 147 17.76 -5.66 7.59
CA GLY A 147 19.04 -6.07 8.19
C GLY A 147 19.30 -7.58 8.16
N THR A 148 18.37 -8.41 7.68
CA THR A 148 18.63 -9.85 7.46
C THR A 148 19.81 -10.03 6.51
N SER A 149 20.84 -10.77 6.93
CA SER A 149 21.96 -11.14 6.07
C SER A 149 21.48 -12.09 4.98
N LEU A 150 21.77 -11.77 3.72
CA LEU A 150 21.37 -12.59 2.56
C LEU A 150 22.40 -13.65 2.17
N THR A 151 23.58 -13.66 2.79
CA THR A 151 24.73 -14.45 2.32
C THR A 151 24.67 -15.94 2.64
N ASN A 152 23.78 -16.35 3.55
CA ASN A 152 23.70 -17.73 4.02
C ASN A 152 22.30 -18.07 4.54
N LEU A 153 21.33 -18.18 3.62
CA LEU A 153 19.93 -18.44 3.93
C LEU A 153 19.50 -19.83 3.45
N THR A 154 18.66 -20.48 4.25
CA THR A 154 18.16 -21.83 3.95
C THR A 154 16.69 -21.78 3.50
N PRO A 155 16.40 -21.94 2.20
CA PRO A 155 15.04 -21.95 1.69
C PRO A 155 14.36 -23.30 1.88
N THR A 156 13.05 -23.26 2.09
CA THR A 156 12.16 -24.42 2.12
C THR A 156 11.23 -24.35 0.91
N LEU A 157 11.28 -25.38 0.07
CA LEU A 157 10.44 -25.55 -1.11
C LEU A 157 9.48 -26.72 -0.93
N GLU A 158 8.24 -26.51 -1.35
CA GLU A 158 7.24 -27.57 -1.53
C GLU A 158 7.04 -27.81 -3.02
N LEU A 159 7.10 -29.07 -3.44
CA LEU A 159 7.10 -29.48 -4.83
C LEU A 159 6.00 -30.50 -5.08
N GLN A 160 5.55 -30.61 -6.34
CA GLN A 160 4.72 -31.74 -6.72
C GLN A 160 5.43 -33.09 -6.49
N PRO A 161 4.70 -34.18 -6.23
CA PRO A 161 5.29 -35.51 -6.07
C PRO A 161 6.18 -35.91 -7.26
N GLY A 162 7.37 -36.41 -6.94
CA GLY A 162 8.34 -36.92 -7.93
C GLY A 162 9.18 -35.84 -8.64
N ILE A 163 9.05 -34.57 -8.27
CA ILE A 163 9.92 -33.48 -8.75
C ILE A 163 11.22 -33.46 -7.95
N GLN A 164 12.35 -33.35 -8.66
CA GLN A 164 13.67 -33.08 -8.08
C GLN A 164 13.99 -31.59 -8.21
N VAL A 165 14.83 -31.05 -7.31
CA VAL A 165 15.22 -29.64 -7.36
C VAL A 165 16.71 -29.44 -7.07
N ALA A 166 17.33 -28.53 -7.83
CA ALA A 166 18.70 -28.07 -7.63
C ALA A 166 18.75 -26.52 -7.68
N PRO A 167 19.29 -25.82 -6.67
CA PRO A 167 19.76 -26.34 -5.38
C PRO A 167 18.69 -27.09 -4.58
N ALA A 168 19.10 -28.01 -3.70
CA ALA A 168 18.15 -28.77 -2.88
C ALA A 168 17.44 -27.85 -1.87
N SER A 169 16.17 -28.15 -1.58
CA SER A 169 15.45 -27.54 -0.44
C SER A 169 16.22 -27.82 0.84
N GLY A 170 16.37 -26.81 1.71
CA GLY A 170 17.15 -26.92 2.94
C GLY A 170 18.67 -26.69 2.78
N LEU A 171 19.19 -26.50 1.56
CA LEU A 171 20.60 -26.15 1.36
C LEU A 171 20.80 -24.63 1.49
N ALA A 172 21.76 -24.21 2.30
CA ALA A 172 22.06 -22.79 2.46
C ALA A 172 22.60 -22.17 1.16
N GLN A 173 22.14 -20.96 0.81
CA GLN A 173 22.49 -20.22 -0.39
C GLN A 173 22.78 -18.75 -0.08
N ASP A 174 23.57 -18.11 -0.95
CA ASP A 174 23.80 -16.67 -0.94
C ASP A 174 22.83 -15.98 -1.91
N PHE A 175 21.83 -15.28 -1.35
CA PHE A 175 20.84 -14.50 -2.11
C PHE A 175 21.21 -13.02 -2.21
N SER A 176 22.48 -12.64 -2.04
CA SER A 176 22.96 -11.30 -2.43
C SER A 176 22.80 -11.05 -3.94
N LYS A 177 22.53 -12.11 -4.72
CA LYS A 177 22.18 -12.08 -6.13
C LYS A 177 21.01 -13.05 -6.39
N THR A 178 20.39 -12.92 -7.56
CA THR A 178 19.37 -13.86 -8.04
C THR A 178 19.94 -15.27 -8.16
N ILE A 179 19.22 -16.27 -7.64
CA ILE A 179 19.60 -17.68 -7.69
C ILE A 179 18.58 -18.47 -8.52
N ALA A 180 19.05 -19.32 -9.43
CA ALA A 180 18.22 -20.18 -10.25
C ALA A 180 17.94 -21.52 -9.54
N TYR A 181 16.66 -21.87 -9.39
CA TYR A 181 16.21 -23.18 -8.94
C TYR A 181 15.69 -23.97 -10.14
N THR A 182 16.37 -25.06 -10.48
CA THR A 182 15.99 -25.98 -11.55
C THR A 182 15.18 -27.13 -10.98
N LEU A 183 13.90 -27.19 -11.34
CA LEU A 183 13.00 -28.28 -11.00
C LEU A 183 12.95 -29.27 -12.16
N SER A 184 13.06 -30.57 -11.89
CA SER A 184 13.11 -31.58 -12.94
C SER A 184 12.24 -32.80 -12.66
N LYS A 185 11.76 -33.41 -13.75
CA LYS A 185 11.08 -34.71 -13.77
C LYS A 185 11.57 -35.51 -14.97
N GLY A 186 12.50 -36.43 -14.73
CA GLY A 186 13.25 -37.06 -15.82
C GLY A 186 14.07 -36.03 -16.59
N THR A 187 13.85 -35.91 -17.90
CA THR A 187 14.56 -34.95 -18.77
C THR A 187 13.90 -33.56 -18.85
N LEU A 188 12.66 -33.43 -18.35
CA LEU A 188 11.92 -32.17 -18.38
C LEU A 188 12.35 -31.26 -17.24
N THR A 189 12.52 -29.97 -17.53
CA THR A 189 12.99 -28.97 -16.56
C THR A 189 12.14 -27.70 -16.57
N ALA A 190 12.06 -27.05 -15.41
CA ALA A 190 11.55 -25.70 -15.24
C ALA A 190 12.50 -24.93 -14.31
N VAL A 191 12.99 -23.78 -14.76
CA VAL A 191 13.95 -22.96 -14.00
C VAL A 191 13.23 -21.75 -13.44
N TYR A 192 13.21 -21.60 -12.12
CA TYR A 192 12.69 -20.43 -11.42
C TYR A 192 13.84 -19.53 -10.95
N GLN A 193 13.74 -18.24 -11.21
CA GLN A 193 14.69 -17.25 -10.73
C GLN A 193 14.21 -16.66 -9.40
N VAL A 194 15.01 -16.83 -8.34
CA VAL A 194 14.68 -16.36 -6.98
C VAL A 194 15.41 -15.05 -6.71
N ASN A 195 14.65 -14.00 -6.44
CA ASN A 195 15.13 -12.72 -5.97
C ASN A 195 14.71 -12.51 -4.52
N VAL A 196 15.68 -12.31 -3.63
CA VAL A 196 15.44 -12.03 -2.21
C VAL A 196 16.00 -10.67 -1.88
N ILE A 197 15.21 -9.84 -1.21
CA ILE A 197 15.66 -8.57 -0.66
C ILE A 197 15.44 -8.57 0.85
N SER A 198 16.37 -7.95 1.58
CA SER A 198 16.20 -7.63 3.00
C SER A 198 15.61 -6.23 3.10
N ASN A 199 14.48 -6.10 3.79
CA ASN A 199 13.73 -4.86 3.83
C ASN A 199 12.78 -4.77 5.02
N SER A 200 12.52 -3.55 5.47
CA SER A 200 11.42 -3.32 6.39
C SER A 200 10.07 -3.54 5.69
N ASN A 201 9.10 -4.12 6.41
CA ASN A 201 7.69 -4.14 6.02
C ASN A 201 6.89 -2.95 6.60
N SER A 202 7.58 -2.02 7.26
CA SER A 202 6.98 -0.84 7.86
C SER A 202 6.79 0.29 6.85
N GLU A 203 5.69 1.01 7.02
CA GLU A 203 5.39 2.23 6.29
C GLU A 203 5.87 3.49 7.03
N TYR A 204 6.38 3.35 8.27
CA TYR A 204 6.69 4.48 9.13
C TYR A 204 8.09 4.33 9.74
N ALA A 205 8.86 5.42 9.77
CA ALA A 205 10.13 5.45 10.50
C ALA A 205 10.26 6.69 11.36
N PHE A 206 10.83 6.51 12.55
CA PHE A 206 11.40 7.59 13.35
C PHE A 206 12.90 7.64 13.03
N ILE A 207 13.39 8.79 12.59
CA ILE A 207 14.81 8.97 12.27
C ILE A 207 15.52 9.80 13.34
N GLY A 208 16.77 9.47 13.64
CA GLY A 208 17.51 10.12 14.73
C GLY A 208 19.02 9.87 14.69
N LEU A 209 19.75 10.54 15.59
CA LEU A 209 21.22 10.44 15.67
C LEU A 209 21.69 9.21 16.43
N ALA A 210 20.94 8.79 17.45
CA ALA A 210 21.29 7.66 18.29
C ALA A 210 21.40 6.38 17.44
N ALA A 211 22.31 5.46 17.81
CA ALA A 211 22.53 4.23 17.04
C ALA A 211 21.28 3.35 17.02
N THR A 212 20.62 3.22 18.17
CA THR A 212 19.32 2.55 18.33
C THR A 212 18.34 3.45 19.08
N ARG A 213 17.04 3.11 19.02
CA ARG A 213 16.00 3.79 19.82
C ARG A 213 16.31 3.80 21.32
N ALA A 214 16.89 2.71 21.85
CA ALA A 214 17.19 2.60 23.27
C ALA A 214 18.27 3.61 23.71
N ASP A 215 19.11 4.05 22.76
CA ASP A 215 20.23 4.95 23.00
C ASP A 215 19.83 6.44 22.92
N ILE A 216 18.55 6.77 22.65
CA ILE A 216 18.07 8.17 22.67
C ILE A 216 18.17 8.69 24.11
N SER A 217 19.01 9.71 24.29
CA SER A 217 19.34 10.33 25.58
C SER A 217 18.56 11.61 25.86
N ASN A 218 18.29 12.42 24.82
CA ASN A 218 17.51 13.65 24.97
C ASN A 218 16.08 13.31 25.43
N PRO A 219 15.60 13.85 26.58
CA PRO A 219 14.29 13.50 27.13
C PRO A 219 13.11 13.85 26.22
N ASP A 220 13.17 14.95 25.47
CA ASP A 220 12.10 15.37 24.57
C ASP A 220 12.02 14.42 23.37
N GLU A 221 13.17 14.15 22.74
CA GLU A 221 13.26 13.18 21.64
C GLU A 221 12.81 11.78 22.08
N LYS A 222 13.16 11.37 23.29
CA LYS A 222 12.74 10.08 23.85
C LYS A 222 11.24 10.03 24.11
N ALA A 223 10.63 11.11 24.60
CA ALA A 223 9.19 11.20 24.82
C ALA A 223 8.43 11.13 23.48
N ALA A 224 8.87 11.91 22.48
CA ALA A 224 8.33 11.90 21.13
C ALA A 224 8.43 10.51 20.47
N ALA A 225 9.62 9.89 20.52
CA ALA A 225 9.84 8.54 19.98
C ALA A 225 8.97 7.50 20.69
N ASN A 226 8.92 7.51 22.03
CA ASN A 226 8.10 6.55 22.77
C ASN A 226 6.62 6.64 22.39
N TRP A 227 6.08 7.86 22.29
CA TRP A 227 4.71 8.05 21.82
C TRP A 227 4.53 7.54 20.38
N PHE A 228 5.49 7.80 19.48
CA PHE A 228 5.44 7.32 18.10
C PHE A 228 5.31 5.80 18.03
N PHE A 229 6.20 5.06 18.69
CA PHE A 229 6.18 3.60 18.68
C PHE A 229 4.98 3.00 19.44
N SER A 230 4.38 3.71 20.38
CA SER A 230 3.12 3.28 21.00
C SER A 230 1.92 3.40 20.03
N ASN A 231 1.96 4.34 19.08
CA ASN A 231 0.88 4.56 18.11
C ASN A 231 1.12 3.86 16.76
N TYR A 232 2.38 3.63 16.40
CA TYR A 232 2.83 2.95 15.19
C TYR A 232 3.76 1.79 15.60
N PRO A 233 3.22 0.69 16.16
CA PRO A 233 4.02 -0.37 16.79
C PRO A 233 4.90 -1.16 15.82
N THR A 234 4.59 -1.10 14.52
CA THR A 234 5.41 -1.71 13.46
C THR A 234 6.41 -0.72 12.87
N ALA A 235 6.46 0.53 13.34
CA ALA A 235 7.41 1.52 12.84
C ALA A 235 8.86 1.08 13.11
N ASP A 236 9.78 1.57 12.30
CA ASP A 236 11.21 1.39 12.52
C ASP A 236 11.85 2.60 13.17
N TYR A 237 12.96 2.36 13.85
CA TYR A 237 13.93 3.40 14.18
C TYR A 237 15.08 3.32 13.17
N VAL A 238 15.37 4.42 12.47
CA VAL A 238 16.44 4.48 11.47
C VAL A 238 17.43 5.57 11.84
N SER A 239 18.66 5.19 12.20
CA SER A 239 19.69 6.17 12.53
C SER A 239 20.26 6.86 11.28
N PHE A 240 20.72 8.10 11.41
CA PHE A 240 21.43 8.78 10.32
C PHE A 240 22.69 8.01 9.89
N GLN A 241 23.35 7.31 10.82
CA GLN A 241 24.47 6.42 10.50
C GLN A 241 24.04 5.26 9.59
N ALA A 242 22.87 4.67 9.82
CA ALA A 242 22.33 3.63 8.94
C ALA A 242 22.04 4.20 7.54
N ILE A 243 21.45 5.40 7.46
CA ILE A 243 21.21 6.09 6.18
C ILE A 243 22.51 6.33 5.43
N GLU A 244 23.54 6.81 6.13
CA GLU A 244 24.88 6.99 5.55
C GLU A 244 25.51 5.67 5.08
N GLY A 245 25.24 4.58 5.80
CA GLY A 245 25.61 3.21 5.44
C GLY A 245 24.84 2.61 4.26
N GLY A 246 23.85 3.33 3.71
CA GLY A 246 23.06 2.88 2.56
C GLY A 246 21.73 2.22 2.92
N GLN A 247 21.19 2.47 4.11
CA GLN A 247 19.85 2.02 4.49
C GLN A 247 18.83 2.42 3.44
N ARG A 248 18.02 1.45 3.01
CA ARG A 248 16.94 1.71 2.05
C ARG A 248 15.79 2.42 2.74
N LEU A 249 15.32 3.51 2.14
CA LEU A 249 14.22 4.34 2.65
C LEU A 249 12.91 4.18 1.88
N SER A 250 12.93 3.51 0.72
CA SER A 250 11.81 3.50 -0.25
C SER A 250 10.50 2.86 0.24
N ASN A 251 10.50 2.18 1.39
CA ASN A 251 9.27 1.57 1.93
C ASN A 251 8.49 2.54 2.79
N TYR A 252 9.17 3.49 3.41
CA TYR A 252 8.54 4.37 4.36
C TYR A 252 7.64 5.33 3.60
N LYS A 253 6.36 5.35 3.94
CA LYS A 253 5.44 6.40 3.48
C LYS A 253 5.71 7.69 4.23
N VAL A 254 6.07 7.60 5.51
CA VAL A 254 6.40 8.76 6.33
C VAL A 254 7.63 8.50 7.17
N MET A 255 8.58 9.44 7.15
CA MET A 255 9.62 9.54 8.16
C MET A 255 9.37 10.75 9.05
N TRP A 256 9.57 10.60 10.36
CA TRP A 256 9.55 11.71 11.31
C TRP A 256 10.93 11.90 11.94
N TRP A 257 11.46 13.11 11.83
CA TRP A 257 12.59 13.56 12.62
C TRP A 257 12.15 14.65 13.61
N HIS A 258 12.32 14.36 14.89
CA HIS A 258 12.23 15.33 15.97
C HIS A 258 13.63 15.51 16.55
N PHE A 259 14.15 16.74 16.53
CA PHE A 259 15.53 17.04 16.93
C PHE A 259 15.56 18.21 17.89
N ASP A 260 15.86 17.92 19.15
CA ASP A 260 15.66 18.84 20.27
C ASP A 260 16.94 19.05 21.10
N ASP A 261 18.10 18.86 20.45
CA ASP A 261 19.41 18.90 21.12
C ASP A 261 20.17 20.22 20.89
N ASP A 262 20.37 20.64 19.64
CA ASP A 262 21.18 21.83 19.27
C ASP A 262 20.50 22.64 18.16
N GLN A 263 20.70 23.96 18.16
CA GLN A 263 20.21 24.85 17.10
C GLN A 263 20.84 24.56 15.73
N ASN A 264 22.07 24.03 15.72
CA ASN A 264 22.78 23.64 14.52
C ASN A 264 22.46 22.20 14.17
N LEU A 265 22.27 21.95 12.87
CA LEU A 265 22.12 20.58 12.39
C LEU A 265 23.45 19.82 12.56
N PRO A 266 23.42 18.60 13.11
CA PRO A 266 24.63 17.81 13.28
C PRO A 266 25.27 17.47 11.93
N ALA A 267 26.60 17.54 11.86
CA ALA A 267 27.34 17.32 10.61
C ALA A 267 27.05 15.96 9.95
N ALA A 268 26.81 14.91 10.74
CA ALA A 268 26.45 13.58 10.25
C ALA A 268 25.16 13.57 9.42
N THR A 269 24.22 14.48 9.69
CA THR A 269 22.95 14.60 8.95
C THR A 269 23.12 15.33 7.61
N LEU A 270 24.23 16.05 7.43
CA LEU A 270 24.49 16.92 6.28
C LEU A 270 25.41 16.28 5.23
N SER A 271 25.88 15.05 5.45
CA SER A 271 26.73 14.37 4.47
C SER A 271 26.00 14.22 3.13
N SER A 272 26.77 14.21 2.04
CA SER A 272 26.19 14.09 0.68
C SER A 272 25.43 12.79 0.51
N LYS A 273 25.87 11.70 1.15
CA LYS A 273 25.19 10.40 1.13
C LYS A 273 23.81 10.48 1.79
N VAL A 274 23.74 11.04 3.00
CA VAL A 274 22.49 11.18 3.76
C VAL A 274 21.51 12.08 3.03
N THR A 275 21.93 13.29 2.66
CA THR A 275 21.05 14.26 1.99
C THR A 275 20.58 13.75 0.63
N THR A 276 21.42 13.04 -0.13
CA THR A 276 21.02 12.39 -1.39
C THR A 276 19.99 11.29 -1.17
N ALA A 277 20.18 10.44 -0.15
CA ALA A 277 19.23 9.37 0.17
C ALA A 277 17.85 9.93 0.55
N ILE A 278 17.79 10.98 1.38
CA ILE A 278 16.53 11.60 1.81
C ILE A 278 15.87 12.38 0.65
N LYS A 279 16.65 13.03 -0.23
CA LYS A 279 16.12 13.64 -1.45
C LYS A 279 15.53 12.60 -2.41
N ALA A 280 16.19 11.45 -2.59
CA ALA A 280 15.71 10.36 -3.43
C ALA A 280 14.44 9.71 -2.85
N TYR A 281 14.42 9.50 -1.52
CA TYR A 281 13.24 9.07 -0.77
C TYR A 281 12.03 9.97 -1.06
N ARG A 282 12.22 11.29 -0.91
CA ARG A 282 11.18 12.26 -1.18
C ARG A 282 10.75 12.29 -2.63
N THR A 283 11.69 12.25 -3.58
CA THR A 283 11.38 12.19 -5.01
C THR A 283 10.54 10.95 -5.37
N SER A 284 10.68 9.88 -4.58
CA SER A 284 9.90 8.64 -4.72
C SER A 284 8.53 8.66 -4.01
N GLY A 285 8.08 9.83 -3.53
CA GLY A 285 6.79 10.01 -2.87
C GLY A 285 6.82 9.94 -1.35
N GLY A 286 7.98 9.77 -0.71
CA GLY A 286 8.09 9.66 0.74
C GLY A 286 7.86 10.98 1.48
N GLY A 287 6.94 11.00 2.44
CA GLY A 287 6.59 12.15 3.27
C GLY A 287 7.56 12.37 4.44
N LEU A 288 7.81 13.63 4.82
CA LEU A 288 8.72 13.97 5.91
C LEU A 288 8.07 14.92 6.92
N LEU A 289 8.03 14.51 8.19
CA LEU A 289 7.70 15.39 9.30
C LEU A 289 9.02 15.84 9.95
N LEU A 290 9.23 17.15 10.03
CA LEU A 290 10.37 17.75 10.73
C LEU A 290 9.84 18.60 11.87
N THR A 291 10.31 18.37 13.08
CA THR A 291 9.86 19.16 14.24
C THR A 291 11.02 19.74 15.03
N THR A 292 10.78 20.84 15.73
CA THR A 292 11.78 21.59 16.53
C THR A 292 12.98 21.99 15.67
N TYR A 293 14.23 21.69 16.03
CA TYR A 293 15.39 22.12 15.24
C TYR A 293 15.56 21.35 13.93
N ALA A 294 14.92 20.18 13.78
CA ALA A 294 14.93 19.40 12.52
C ALA A 294 14.33 20.20 11.35
N THR A 295 13.51 21.20 11.64
CA THR A 295 12.88 22.09 10.64
C THR A 295 13.90 22.87 9.82
N ARG A 296 15.12 23.11 10.34
CA ARG A 296 16.22 23.70 9.56
C ARG A 296 16.65 22.85 8.37
N TYR A 297 16.33 21.55 8.39
CA TYR A 297 16.75 20.60 7.36
C TYR A 297 16.11 20.88 5.99
N VAL A 298 15.06 21.71 5.94
CA VAL A 298 14.44 22.15 4.68
C VAL A 298 15.45 22.76 3.69
N GLU A 299 16.45 23.49 4.17
CA GLU A 299 17.49 24.07 3.31
C GLU A 299 18.44 23.01 2.77
N ALA A 300 18.93 22.10 3.63
CA ALA A 300 19.81 21.00 3.21
C ALA A 300 19.14 20.07 2.19
N LEU A 301 17.81 19.92 2.29
CA LEU A 301 16.98 19.17 1.36
C LEU A 301 16.60 19.94 0.09
N GLY A 302 16.94 21.23 -0.02
CA GLY A 302 16.61 22.07 -1.16
C GLY A 302 15.11 22.36 -1.30
N LEU A 303 14.35 22.29 -0.21
CA LEU A 303 12.92 22.67 -0.18
C LEU A 303 12.72 24.16 -0.29
N VAL A 304 13.66 24.91 0.27
CA VAL A 304 13.73 26.36 0.18
C VAL A 304 15.01 26.75 -0.54
N PRO A 305 15.05 27.90 -1.23
CA PRO A 305 16.30 28.42 -1.78
C PRO A 305 17.38 28.59 -0.71
N ALA A 306 18.65 28.55 -1.12
CA ALA A 306 19.76 28.81 -0.21
C ALA A 306 19.60 30.17 0.49
N GLY A 307 19.83 30.21 1.80
CA GLY A 307 19.62 31.36 2.66
C GLY A 307 18.16 31.64 3.05
N LYS A 308 17.21 30.79 2.65
CA LYS A 308 15.77 30.94 2.94
C LYS A 308 15.25 29.93 3.97
N GLY A 309 16.13 29.21 4.66
CA GLY A 309 15.79 28.42 5.85
C GLY A 309 15.28 29.27 7.03
N PRO A 310 14.90 28.65 8.16
CA PRO A 310 14.51 29.36 9.37
C PRO A 310 15.51 30.47 9.74
N ASN A 311 15.02 31.71 9.85
CA ASN A 311 15.85 32.89 10.10
C ASN A 311 15.79 33.39 11.55
N ASN A 312 14.97 32.75 12.39
CA ASN A 312 14.95 33.02 13.81
C ASN A 312 14.94 31.69 14.58
N VAL A 313 16.11 31.32 15.07
CA VAL A 313 16.37 30.05 15.74
C VAL A 313 17.00 30.34 17.09
N PHE A 314 16.44 29.77 18.16
CA PHE A 314 16.89 29.99 19.53
C PHE A 314 16.31 28.92 20.46
N GLY A 315 16.79 28.92 21.71
CA GLY A 315 16.29 28.06 22.79
C GLY A 315 17.34 27.09 23.35
N ASP A 316 18.50 26.95 22.70
CA ASP A 316 19.59 26.13 23.22
C ASP A 316 20.31 26.86 24.36
N PHE A 317 19.75 26.72 25.55
CA PHE A 317 20.31 27.22 26.80
C PHE A 317 21.15 26.15 27.52
N GLY A 318 21.34 24.97 26.92
CA GLY A 318 21.94 23.81 27.57
C GLY A 318 20.98 23.06 28.51
N PRO A 319 21.48 22.07 29.28
CA PRO A 319 20.63 21.07 29.94
C PRO A 319 19.87 21.58 31.17
N THR A 320 20.30 22.69 31.77
CA THR A 320 19.77 23.17 33.06
C THR A 320 19.22 24.60 32.99
N ALA A 321 19.47 25.34 31.91
CA ALA A 321 18.96 26.69 31.75
C ALA A 321 17.70 26.70 30.88
N GLY A 322 16.81 27.63 31.20
CA GLY A 322 15.45 27.71 30.73
C GLY A 322 14.65 28.58 31.69
N PHE A 323 13.34 28.64 31.52
CA PHE A 323 12.51 29.49 32.37
C PHE A 323 11.10 28.92 32.53
N ILE A 324 10.40 29.43 33.54
CA ILE A 324 8.98 29.15 33.77
C ILE A 324 8.20 30.41 33.41
N GLU A 325 7.40 30.33 32.35
CA GLU A 325 6.40 31.36 32.05
C GLU A 325 5.14 31.07 32.88
N THR A 326 4.87 31.91 33.88
CA THR A 326 3.81 31.72 34.88
C THR A 326 2.48 32.38 34.51
N ASN A 327 2.49 33.35 33.61
CA ASN A 327 1.31 34.16 33.28
C ASN A 327 0.55 33.58 32.09
N ASN A 328 1.28 33.10 31.07
CA ASN A 328 0.68 32.77 29.77
C ASN A 328 0.85 31.29 29.36
N HIS A 329 -0.23 30.72 28.85
CA HIS A 329 -0.16 29.50 28.05
C HIS A 329 0.43 29.85 26.68
N TRP A 330 1.15 28.91 26.06
CA TRP A 330 1.65 29.08 24.69
C TRP A 330 0.89 28.19 23.74
N GLY A 331 0.63 28.71 22.56
CA GLY A 331 -0.23 28.08 21.59
C GLY A 331 -0.06 28.66 20.21
N ILE A 332 -0.91 28.22 19.32
CA ILE A 332 -0.86 28.51 17.89
C ILE A 332 -2.14 29.18 17.44
N SER A 333 -2.01 30.07 16.45
CA SER A 333 -3.12 30.49 15.59
C SER A 333 -2.96 29.84 14.23
N PHE A 334 -3.98 29.10 13.81
CA PHE A 334 -4.13 28.52 12.49
C PHE A 334 -5.41 29.06 11.82
N ARG A 335 -5.78 30.30 12.17
CA ARG A 335 -6.88 31.00 11.51
C ARG A 335 -6.64 31.09 10.01
N THR A 336 -7.73 31.07 9.25
CA THR A 336 -7.75 30.92 7.77
C THR A 336 -7.34 29.55 7.23
N ARG A 337 -6.91 28.63 8.11
CA ARG A 337 -6.43 27.27 7.78
C ARG A 337 -7.15 26.19 8.60
N GLU A 338 -8.28 26.51 9.22
CA GLU A 338 -8.99 25.67 10.19
C GLU A 338 -9.41 24.31 9.63
N ASN A 339 -9.67 24.24 8.34
CA ASN A 339 -10.07 23.01 7.65
C ASN A 339 -8.88 22.11 7.27
N HIS A 340 -7.64 22.55 7.47
CA HIS A 340 -6.46 21.76 7.10
C HIS A 340 -6.42 20.46 7.92
N PRO A 341 -6.16 19.28 7.30
CA PRO A 341 -6.21 17.99 7.99
C PRO A 341 -5.40 17.90 9.29
N ILE A 342 -4.25 18.58 9.35
CA ILE A 342 -3.37 18.53 10.53
C ILE A 342 -4.00 19.13 11.79
N PHE A 343 -4.97 20.04 11.65
CA PHE A 343 -5.64 20.70 12.78
C PHE A 343 -6.94 20.02 13.21
N GLN A 344 -7.35 18.94 12.53
CA GLN A 344 -8.62 18.28 12.81
C GLN A 344 -8.68 17.69 14.22
N GLY A 345 -9.67 18.11 15.00
CA GLY A 345 -9.92 17.60 16.35
C GLY A 345 -8.92 18.08 17.40
N LEU A 346 -8.17 19.15 17.14
CA LEU A 346 -7.47 19.87 18.21
C LEU A 346 -8.48 20.50 19.18
N GLU A 347 -8.16 20.45 20.47
CA GLU A 347 -8.88 21.22 21.48
C GLU A 347 -8.53 22.69 21.31
N THR A 348 -9.56 23.49 21.01
CA THR A 348 -9.42 24.92 20.73
C THR A 348 -10.08 25.74 21.83
N TYR A 349 -9.42 26.81 22.25
CA TYR A 349 -10.00 27.78 23.20
C TYR A 349 -10.74 28.91 22.47
N GLU A 350 -10.44 29.09 21.18
CA GLU A 350 -11.16 29.92 20.22
C GLU A 350 -11.08 29.27 18.83
N PRO A 351 -12.02 29.55 17.91
CA PRO A 351 -11.92 29.08 16.53
C PRO A 351 -10.55 29.39 15.92
N GLY A 352 -9.87 28.35 15.43
CA GLY A 352 -8.55 28.46 14.83
C GLY A 352 -7.40 28.70 15.80
N LYS A 353 -7.59 28.52 17.12
CA LYS A 353 -6.53 28.68 18.13
C LYS A 353 -6.50 27.56 19.14
N ALA A 354 -5.31 27.00 19.37
CA ALA A 354 -5.10 25.89 20.31
C ALA A 354 -3.91 26.16 21.22
N TRP A 355 -4.01 25.78 22.49
CA TRP A 355 -2.88 25.74 23.40
C TRP A 355 -2.07 24.47 23.17
N LEU A 356 -0.74 24.59 23.23
CA LEU A 356 0.18 23.46 23.14
C LEU A 356 1.00 23.29 24.43
N LEU A 357 1.22 24.38 25.17
CA LEU A 357 2.07 24.36 26.36
C LEU A 357 1.51 25.21 27.50
N GLN A 358 1.38 24.61 28.67
CA GLN A 358 0.72 25.23 29.82
C GLN A 358 1.64 26.24 30.54
N LYS A 359 1.09 27.37 31.01
CA LYS A 359 1.78 28.23 31.97
C LYS A 359 2.21 27.46 33.23
N GLY A 360 3.35 27.80 33.79
CA GLY A 360 3.94 27.08 34.93
C GLY A 360 4.79 25.85 34.55
N THR A 361 4.86 25.47 33.27
CA THR A 361 5.84 24.47 32.83
C THR A 361 7.23 25.11 32.69
N PHE A 362 8.28 24.33 32.96
CA PHE A 362 9.64 24.67 32.57
C PHE A 362 9.75 24.60 31.04
N ARG A 363 10.58 25.47 30.46
CA ARG A 363 10.71 25.62 29.01
C ARG A 363 12.14 25.99 28.62
N LYS A 364 12.62 25.37 27.55
CA LYS A 364 13.82 25.80 26.82
C LYS A 364 13.50 26.65 25.59
N ASN A 365 12.26 26.61 25.11
CA ASN A 365 11.79 27.40 23.98
C ASN A 365 12.53 27.08 22.66
N HIS A 366 12.79 25.80 22.41
CA HIS A 366 13.46 25.30 21.20
C HIS A 366 12.65 25.62 19.95
N THR A 367 13.13 26.57 19.17
CA THR A 367 12.38 27.17 18.07
C THR A 367 13.28 27.29 16.85
N ALA A 368 12.76 26.91 15.68
CA ALA A 368 13.42 27.11 14.39
C ALA A 368 12.42 27.54 13.31
N TRP A 369 11.82 28.70 13.49
CA TRP A 369 10.78 29.25 12.63
C TRP A 369 11.28 30.40 11.75
N TRP A 370 10.37 31.01 10.99
CA TRP A 370 10.64 32.25 10.28
C TRP A 370 9.98 33.44 10.97
N PHE A 371 10.74 34.52 11.11
CA PHE A 371 10.19 35.88 11.13
C PHE A 371 9.89 36.26 9.68
N VAL A 372 8.65 36.67 9.39
CA VAL A 372 8.22 36.98 8.01
C VAL A 372 7.75 38.41 7.80
N ASN A 373 7.71 39.21 8.87
CA ASN A 373 7.52 40.65 8.78
C ASN A 373 8.74 41.35 8.12
N GLU A 374 8.75 42.69 8.12
CA GLU A 374 9.82 43.51 7.53
C GLU A 374 11.24 43.14 8.02
N TRP A 375 11.37 42.70 9.28
CA TRP A 375 12.64 42.29 9.89
C TRP A 375 13.15 40.94 9.37
N GLY A 376 12.24 40.10 8.87
CA GLY A 376 12.54 38.78 8.33
C GLY A 376 13.01 38.77 6.88
N GLY A 377 12.84 39.89 6.16
CA GLY A 377 13.15 39.99 4.73
C GLY A 377 12.08 39.37 3.80
N TYR A 378 10.90 39.06 4.33
CA TYR A 378 9.78 38.48 3.55
C TYR A 378 8.59 39.43 3.38
N GLY A 379 8.54 40.52 4.13
CA GLY A 379 7.44 41.49 4.12
C GLY A 379 6.23 41.00 4.92
N ASN A 380 5.66 39.86 4.53
CA ASN A 380 4.58 39.18 5.23
C ASN A 380 4.53 37.67 4.88
N GLY A 381 3.48 36.97 5.30
CA GLY A 381 3.30 35.56 4.98
C GLY A 381 3.17 35.29 3.48
N ALA A 382 2.60 36.21 2.70
CA ALA A 382 2.51 36.07 1.24
C ALA A 382 3.88 36.13 0.57
N GLY A 383 4.71 37.12 0.93
CA GLY A 383 6.07 37.22 0.41
C GLY A 383 6.96 36.05 0.87
N TRP A 384 6.70 35.48 2.05
CA TRP A 384 7.35 34.23 2.46
C TRP A 384 7.00 33.07 1.53
N ARG A 385 5.72 32.85 1.23
CA ARG A 385 5.28 31.77 0.32
C ARG A 385 5.89 31.92 -1.08
N GLU A 386 5.95 33.14 -1.61
CA GLU A 386 6.57 33.42 -2.91
C GLU A 386 8.06 33.08 -2.93
N GLN A 387 8.79 33.41 -1.86
CA GLN A 387 10.24 33.23 -1.80
C GLN A 387 10.69 31.81 -1.39
N THR A 388 9.84 31.05 -0.71
CA THR A 388 10.19 29.70 -0.22
C THR A 388 9.46 28.57 -0.95
N GLY A 389 8.39 28.88 -1.67
CA GLY A 389 7.50 27.89 -2.28
C GLY A 389 6.65 27.09 -1.29
N GLY A 390 6.74 27.40 0.01
CA GLY A 390 5.96 26.72 1.05
C GLY A 390 4.57 27.32 1.25
N VAL A 391 3.75 26.64 2.04
CA VAL A 391 2.46 27.13 2.53
C VAL A 391 2.52 27.22 4.05
N ASN A 392 2.46 28.42 4.61
CA ASN A 392 2.38 28.60 6.05
C ASN A 392 0.96 28.30 6.55
N LEU A 393 0.88 27.49 7.60
CA LEU A 393 -0.36 26.92 8.13
C LEU A 393 -0.70 27.44 9.53
N ALA A 394 0.29 27.77 10.34
CA ALA A 394 0.07 28.36 11.66
C ALA A 394 1.20 29.32 12.07
N SER A 395 0.83 30.26 12.93
CA SER A 395 1.70 31.24 13.57
C SER A 395 1.43 31.25 15.08
N GLU A 396 2.10 32.14 15.80
CA GLU A 396 1.85 32.37 17.22
C GLU A 396 0.36 32.72 17.47
N ASN A 397 -0.13 32.45 18.67
CA ASN A 397 -1.54 32.60 19.03
C ASN A 397 -2.13 34.01 18.83
N TRP A 398 -1.30 35.05 18.79
CA TRP A 398 -1.71 36.43 18.55
C TRP A 398 -1.81 36.78 17.04
N ASP A 399 -1.24 35.97 16.14
CA ASP A 399 -1.08 36.29 14.72
C ASP A 399 -2.13 35.57 13.85
N ASP A 400 -3.31 36.17 13.74
CA ASP A 400 -4.43 35.59 13.00
C ASP A 400 -4.31 35.69 11.48
N ASN A 401 -3.41 36.55 11.00
CA ASN A 401 -3.16 36.74 9.56
C ASN A 401 -2.00 35.88 9.05
N LEU A 402 -1.25 35.22 9.95
CA LEU A 402 -0.07 34.44 9.64
C LEU A 402 1.04 35.27 8.95
N ASP A 403 1.19 36.52 9.37
CA ASP A 403 2.11 37.51 8.79
C ASP A 403 3.27 37.91 9.72
N GLY A 404 3.25 37.44 10.97
CA GLY A 404 4.32 37.62 11.94
C GLY A 404 5.35 36.50 11.91
N ARG A 405 4.89 35.25 11.99
CA ARG A 405 5.73 34.05 12.02
C ARG A 405 5.21 32.94 11.11
N VAL A 406 6.11 32.01 10.80
CA VAL A 406 5.76 30.71 10.22
C VAL A 406 6.26 29.61 11.14
N GLY A 407 5.38 29.12 12.03
CA GLY A 407 5.70 28.07 12.98
C GLY A 407 5.24 26.68 12.54
N ILE A 408 4.21 26.58 11.69
CA ILE A 408 3.87 25.34 10.96
C ILE A 408 3.73 25.69 9.49
N ALA A 409 4.32 24.86 8.63
CA ALA A 409 4.23 25.00 7.19
C ALA A 409 4.29 23.64 6.49
N GLU A 410 3.92 23.63 5.22
CA GLU A 410 4.11 22.48 4.34
C GLU A 410 4.73 22.87 2.99
N TRP A 411 5.37 21.90 2.36
CA TRP A 411 5.81 21.96 0.96
C TRP A 411 5.13 20.83 0.19
N PRO A 412 3.90 21.08 -0.30
CA PRO A 412 3.06 20.06 -0.89
C PRO A 412 3.70 19.45 -2.13
N SER A 413 3.28 18.23 -2.47
CA SER A 413 3.78 17.50 -3.63
C SER A 413 3.61 18.32 -4.91
N THR A 414 4.70 18.83 -5.46
CA THR A 414 4.78 19.18 -6.87
C THR A 414 5.48 18.03 -7.57
N THR A 415 4.86 17.48 -8.62
CA THR A 415 5.45 16.44 -9.49
C THR A 415 5.76 15.08 -8.83
N GLY A 416 4.90 14.58 -7.94
CA GLY A 416 4.99 13.22 -7.39
C GLY A 416 5.98 13.04 -6.24
N ALA A 417 6.70 14.09 -5.84
CA ALA A 417 7.54 14.07 -4.64
C ALA A 417 6.68 14.10 -3.37
N GLY A 418 7.12 13.44 -2.29
CA GLY A 418 6.41 13.45 -1.01
C GLY A 418 6.41 14.82 -0.34
N ASN A 419 5.29 15.13 0.31
CA ASN A 419 5.08 16.36 1.06
C ASN A 419 6.04 16.44 2.27
N VAL A 420 6.36 17.66 2.71
CA VAL A 420 7.07 17.90 3.97
C VAL A 420 6.26 18.84 4.83
N VAL A 421 6.04 18.45 6.08
CA VAL A 421 5.42 19.31 7.10
C VAL A 421 6.47 19.65 8.14
N ILE A 422 6.49 20.90 8.58
CA ILE A 422 7.32 21.38 9.68
C ILE A 422 6.47 21.81 10.86
N ILE A 423 6.95 21.57 12.10
CA ILE A 423 6.39 22.15 13.33
C ILE A 423 7.55 22.70 14.16
N ALA A 424 7.68 24.03 14.20
CA ALA A 424 8.87 24.75 14.66
C ALA A 424 8.70 25.52 15.97
N PHE A 425 7.54 25.38 16.64
CA PHE A 425 7.22 26.14 17.85
C PHE A 425 7.98 25.62 19.06
N GLY A 426 8.53 26.52 19.88
CA GLY A 426 8.98 26.20 21.24
C GLY A 426 7.85 25.79 22.21
N ALA A 427 6.58 25.90 21.77
CA ALA A 427 5.43 25.33 22.48
C ALA A 427 5.17 23.85 22.12
N TYR A 428 5.82 23.32 21.09
CA TYR A 428 5.76 21.91 20.69
C TYR A 428 6.84 21.16 21.47
N ASP A 429 6.51 20.83 22.72
CA ASP A 429 7.43 20.30 23.73
C ASP A 429 6.82 19.02 24.32
N TRP A 430 7.50 17.89 24.12
CA TRP A 430 7.04 16.55 24.48
C TRP A 430 7.35 16.17 25.93
N HIS A 431 8.28 16.86 26.57
CA HIS A 431 8.82 16.55 27.86
C HIS A 431 8.99 17.80 28.72
N SER A 432 8.03 18.01 29.62
CA SER A 432 8.17 19.03 30.65
C SER A 432 9.24 18.62 31.67
N GLU A 433 10.39 19.30 31.66
CA GLU A 433 11.45 19.01 32.62
C GLU A 433 11.00 19.34 34.05
N PRO A 434 11.23 18.44 35.02
CA PRO A 434 10.90 18.69 36.44
C PRO A 434 11.94 19.60 37.12
N ILE A 435 12.37 20.66 36.43
CA ILE A 435 13.41 21.60 36.87
C ILE A 435 12.72 22.87 37.41
N ALA A 436 13.34 23.49 38.43
CA ALA A 436 12.92 24.77 38.99
C ALA A 436 11.44 24.85 39.46
N GLY A 437 10.82 23.70 39.75
CA GLY A 437 9.40 23.63 40.16
C GLY A 437 8.40 23.63 38.99
N GLY A 438 8.86 23.36 37.76
CA GLY A 438 8.00 23.22 36.58
C GLY A 438 6.95 22.12 36.75
N GLY A 439 5.71 22.44 36.38
CA GLY A 439 4.58 21.51 36.36
C GLY A 439 4.49 20.65 35.10
N SER A 440 3.52 19.75 35.06
CA SER A 440 3.17 19.00 33.84
C SER A 440 2.45 19.89 32.82
N ASN A 441 2.49 19.49 31.54
CA ASN A 441 1.75 20.17 30.48
C ASN A 441 0.36 19.54 30.25
N LEU A 442 -0.72 20.25 30.63
CA LEU A 442 -2.10 19.84 30.37
C LEU A 442 -2.43 19.70 28.87
N TYR A 443 -1.69 20.37 27.98
CA TYR A 443 -1.99 20.42 26.54
C TYR A 443 -1.16 19.45 25.70
N LEU A 444 -0.47 18.49 26.33
CA LEU A 444 0.28 17.45 25.61
C LEU A 444 -0.61 16.67 24.62
N SER A 445 -1.91 16.51 24.93
CA SER A 445 -2.88 15.89 24.03
C SER A 445 -3.01 16.61 22.68
N ASN A 446 -2.92 17.94 22.65
CA ASN A 446 -2.94 18.73 21.40
C ASN A 446 -1.65 18.53 20.60
N ILE A 447 -0.49 18.44 21.25
CA ILE A 447 0.78 18.10 20.60
C ILE A 447 0.67 16.72 19.97
N GLN A 448 0.24 15.71 20.73
CA GLN A 448 0.04 14.34 20.23
C GLN A 448 -0.93 14.29 19.05
N LYS A 449 -2.05 15.02 19.13
CA LYS A 449 -3.07 15.07 18.09
C LYS A 449 -2.57 15.74 16.81
N LEU A 450 -1.91 16.90 16.94
CA LEU A 450 -1.29 17.62 15.82
C LEU A 450 -0.25 16.73 15.12
N THR A 451 0.57 16.03 15.90
CA THR A 451 1.60 15.11 15.40
C THR A 451 0.98 13.95 14.64
N LYS A 452 -0.02 13.29 15.25
CA LYS A 452 -0.73 12.19 14.63
C LYS A 452 -1.34 12.63 13.31
N ASN A 453 -2.07 13.74 13.31
CA ASN A 453 -2.71 14.24 12.10
C ASN A 453 -1.67 14.61 11.03
N SER A 454 -0.50 15.13 11.41
CA SER A 454 0.59 15.43 10.48
C SER A 454 1.18 14.18 9.83
N ILE A 455 1.44 13.14 10.63
CA ILE A 455 1.90 11.83 10.11
C ILE A 455 0.85 11.21 9.19
N ASP A 456 -0.42 11.19 9.61
CA ASP A 456 -1.52 10.62 8.82
C ASP A 456 -1.75 11.42 7.51
N TYR A 457 -1.57 12.74 7.56
CA TYR A 457 -1.66 13.62 6.39
C TYR A 457 -0.53 13.36 5.39
N LEU A 458 0.70 13.15 5.88
CA LEU A 458 1.88 12.87 5.06
C LEU A 458 1.89 11.48 4.43
N LYS A 459 1.14 10.54 4.99
CA LYS A 459 1.08 9.14 4.50
C LYS A 459 0.43 9.00 3.11
N LYS A 460 -0.30 10.02 2.67
CA LYS A 460 -1.23 9.95 1.53
C LYS A 460 -0.56 9.75 0.19
#